data_AF-A0A969C4V7-F1
#
_entry.id   AF-A0A969C4V7-F1
#
_cell.length_a   1.000
_cell.length_b   1.000
_cell.length_c   1.000
_cell.angle_alpha   90.00
_cell.angle_beta   90.00
_cell.angle_gamma   90.00
#
_symmetry.space_group_name_H-M   'P 1'
#
loop_
_entity.id
_entity.type
_entity.pdbx_description
1 polymer ?
#
loop_
_entity_poly.entity_id
_entity_poly.type
_entity_poly.pdbx_seq_one_letter_code
_entity_poly.pdbx_strand_id
1 'polypeptide(L)'
;MTQSAENFARLIRSKILGGKILSLQLSDKYNPHFAKILLQNFQNKRIAVVVELQNETSENLLTFALLWFYELQKLKTKSAEKLWIVSNKSAELAKLCTALRDEWQRKINIFDIQLVEKFDEFAETKKAKLFKPPKVSPTAQKIISLAPENIQIQGKNLTFNGLPFVKIGKDKTWFGIENRQCLDQTSWNDLTQLVENLTAYRRNDSPNKSHAFYKLLPEAWLESILRNEISVLDANLILSPLHNQFRASSEQIDLLALRKDGRLVIIELKVSPNREHLFQAVDYWQVIEKQRVVGNLKGLFGKLEIADAPSLVYLVAPHSCFHKDFDFLAKTVSDEIEIYRFDINENWREKVEVIERRRLD
;
A
#
# COMPACT_ATOMS: atom_id res chain seq x y z
N MET A 1 -15.57 5.19 -22.72
CA MET A 1 -15.31 5.97 -21.49
C MET A 1 -16.24 7.16 -21.35
N THR A 2 -16.21 8.17 -22.24
CA THR A 2 -17.12 9.33 -22.18
C THR A 2 -18.59 8.92 -22.19
N GLN A 3 -18.99 7.99 -23.07
CA GLN A 3 -20.35 7.47 -23.10
C GLN A 3 -20.76 6.78 -21.79
N SER A 4 -19.84 6.03 -21.17
CA SER A 4 -20.07 5.37 -19.88
C SER A 4 -20.29 6.41 -18.78
N ALA A 5 -19.45 7.46 -18.74
CA ALA A 5 -19.57 8.55 -17.78
C ALA A 5 -20.89 9.33 -17.93
N GLU A 6 -21.33 9.59 -19.16
CA GLU A 6 -22.64 10.20 -19.43
C GLU A 6 -23.80 9.31 -18.98
N ASN A 7 -23.72 8.00 -19.23
CA ASN A 7 -24.74 7.06 -18.81
C ASN A 7 -24.87 7.02 -17.28
N PHE A 8 -23.75 6.94 -16.57
CA PHE A 8 -23.72 7.05 -15.11
C PHE A 8 -24.28 8.40 -14.64
N ALA A 9 -23.92 9.51 -15.27
CA ALA A 9 -24.44 10.82 -14.89
C ALA A 9 -25.98 10.89 -15.00
N ARG A 10 -26.56 10.33 -16.07
CA ARG A 10 -28.03 10.25 -16.22
C ARG A 10 -28.67 9.36 -15.15
N LEU A 11 -28.07 8.20 -14.88
CA LEU A 11 -28.56 7.24 -13.89
C LEU A 11 -28.48 7.80 -12.46
N ILE A 12 -27.39 8.47 -12.10
CA ILE A 12 -27.20 9.06 -10.78
C ILE A 12 -28.13 10.27 -10.61
N ARG A 13 -28.30 11.07 -11.67
CA ARG A 13 -29.28 12.17 -11.67
C ARG A 13 -30.69 11.67 -11.34
N SER A 14 -31.11 10.52 -11.86
CA SER A 14 -32.46 10.00 -11.61
C SER A 14 -32.69 9.56 -10.15
N LYS A 15 -31.62 9.31 -9.38
CA LYS A 15 -31.68 9.03 -7.94
C LYS A 15 -31.87 10.28 -7.08
N ILE A 16 -31.68 11.48 -7.64
CA ILE A 16 -31.77 12.74 -6.90
C ILE A 16 -33.03 13.49 -7.34
N LEU A 17 -33.96 13.71 -6.40
CA LEU A 17 -35.16 14.48 -6.66
C LEU A 17 -34.80 15.90 -7.14
N GLY A 18 -35.33 16.29 -8.32
CA GLY A 18 -34.99 17.57 -8.95
C GLY A 18 -33.51 17.69 -9.36
N GLY A 19 -32.79 16.57 -9.47
CA GLY A 19 -31.37 16.54 -9.76
C GLY A 19 -31.00 17.25 -11.06
N LYS A 20 -30.04 18.17 -11.00
CA LYS A 20 -29.44 18.84 -12.16
C LYS A 20 -27.95 18.50 -12.22
N ILE A 21 -27.47 18.08 -13.39
CA ILE A 21 -26.04 17.94 -13.66
C ILE A 21 -25.48 19.34 -13.93
N LEU A 22 -24.54 19.79 -13.09
CA LEU A 22 -23.86 21.07 -13.25
C LEU A 22 -22.60 20.94 -14.10
N SER A 23 -21.85 19.86 -13.93
CA SER A 23 -20.68 19.56 -14.74
C SER A 23 -20.40 18.07 -14.78
N LEU A 24 -19.85 17.61 -15.91
CA LEU A 24 -19.29 16.28 -16.11
C LEU A 24 -17.86 16.47 -16.65
N GLN A 25 -16.87 15.94 -15.96
CA GLN A 25 -15.47 16.02 -16.34
C GLN A 25 -14.81 14.65 -16.17
N LEU A 26 -13.80 14.35 -16.99
CA LEU A 26 -12.97 13.17 -16.82
C LEU A 26 -11.71 13.51 -16.02
N SER A 27 -11.10 12.51 -15.38
CA SER A 27 -9.84 12.71 -14.62
C SER A 27 -8.67 13.06 -15.53
N ASP A 28 -8.63 12.48 -16.72
CA ASP A 28 -7.62 12.71 -17.75
C ASP A 28 -8.29 12.79 -19.14
N LYS A 29 -7.63 13.45 -20.09
CA LYS A 29 -8.13 13.65 -21.46
C LYS A 29 -8.00 12.39 -22.32
N TYR A 30 -6.94 11.61 -22.13
CA TYR A 30 -6.53 10.50 -23.00
C TYR A 30 -6.78 9.14 -22.36
N ASN A 31 -6.54 9.01 -21.05
CA ASN A 31 -6.75 7.75 -20.32
C ASN A 31 -7.52 7.98 -19.01
N PRO A 32 -8.82 8.27 -19.09
CA PRO A 32 -9.61 8.59 -17.92
C PRO A 32 -9.86 7.35 -17.06
N HIS A 33 -9.39 7.42 -15.82
CA HIS A 33 -9.63 6.40 -14.78
C HIS A 33 -10.92 6.69 -14.01
N PHE A 34 -11.24 7.98 -13.84
CA PHE A 34 -12.41 8.43 -13.08
C PHE A 34 -13.21 9.47 -13.86
N ALA A 35 -14.51 9.53 -13.57
CA ALA A 35 -15.37 10.66 -13.93
C ALA A 35 -15.74 11.46 -12.68
N LYS A 36 -15.75 12.79 -12.82
CA LYS A 36 -16.16 13.78 -11.83
C LYS A 36 -17.47 14.40 -12.27
N ILE A 37 -18.53 14.21 -11.49
CA ILE A 37 -19.87 14.72 -11.80
C ILE A 37 -20.30 15.61 -10.64
N LEU A 38 -20.60 16.87 -10.93
CA LEU A 38 -21.17 17.78 -9.94
C LEU A 38 -22.67 17.86 -10.16
N LEU A 39 -23.43 17.50 -9.13
CA LEU A 39 -24.88 17.51 -9.14
C LEU A 39 -25.41 18.59 -8.19
N GLN A 40 -26.64 19.02 -8.45
CA GLN A 40 -27.41 19.91 -7.58
C GLN A 40 -28.80 19.31 -7.36
N ASN A 41 -29.25 19.23 -6.11
CA ASN A 41 -30.59 18.77 -5.78
C ASN A 41 -31.61 19.93 -5.82
N PHE A 42 -32.89 19.63 -5.59
CA PHE A 42 -33.98 20.62 -5.56
C PHE A 42 -33.80 21.72 -4.48
N GLN A 43 -33.04 21.45 -3.42
CA GLN A 43 -32.70 22.42 -2.36
C GLN A 43 -31.47 23.26 -2.69
N ASN A 44 -30.97 23.20 -3.93
CA ASN A 44 -29.74 23.83 -4.40
C ASN A 44 -28.45 23.34 -3.71
N LYS A 45 -28.51 22.24 -2.96
CA LYS A 45 -27.35 21.60 -2.35
C LYS A 45 -26.57 20.83 -3.40
N ARG A 46 -25.25 20.90 -3.33
CA ARG A 46 -24.35 20.27 -4.31
C ARG A 46 -23.79 18.97 -3.80
N ILE A 47 -23.71 18.00 -4.71
CA ILE A 47 -23.20 16.66 -4.46
C ILE A 47 -22.09 16.42 -5.46
N ALA A 48 -20.87 16.20 -4.96
CA ALA A 48 -19.76 15.74 -5.76
C ALA A 48 -19.89 14.23 -5.96
N VAL A 49 -19.74 13.75 -7.18
CA VAL A 49 -19.84 12.33 -7.48
C VAL A 49 -18.62 11.88 -8.27
N VAL A 50 -17.90 10.89 -7.77
CA VAL A 50 -16.80 10.25 -8.47
C VAL A 50 -17.24 8.87 -8.92
N VAL A 51 -17.02 8.57 -10.21
CA VAL A 51 -17.34 7.27 -10.80
C VAL A 51 -16.06 6.64 -11.31
N GLU A 52 -15.79 5.42 -10.88
CA GLU A 52 -14.73 4.57 -11.41
C GLU A 52 -15.06 4.15 -12.85
N LEU A 53 -14.11 4.35 -13.78
CA LEU A 53 -14.26 3.98 -15.18
C LEU A 53 -13.35 2.80 -15.56
N GLN A 54 -12.22 2.66 -14.88
CA GLN A 54 -11.27 1.55 -15.05
C GLN A 54 -11.04 0.89 -13.70
N ASN A 55 -10.59 -0.36 -13.71
CA ASN A 55 -10.33 -1.12 -12.50
C ASN A 55 -9.13 -0.53 -11.74
N GLU A 56 -9.41 0.32 -10.76
CA GLU A 56 -8.43 1.01 -9.91
C GLU A 56 -8.46 0.45 -8.49
N THR A 57 -7.45 0.75 -7.68
CA THR A 57 -7.45 0.38 -6.26
C THR A 57 -8.48 1.23 -5.49
N SER A 58 -9.01 0.69 -4.39
CA SER A 58 -9.96 1.43 -3.55
C SER A 58 -9.28 2.63 -2.90
N GLU A 59 -7.99 2.51 -2.61
CA GLU A 59 -7.07 3.49 -2.09
C GLU A 59 -6.86 4.66 -3.07
N ASN A 60 -6.61 4.37 -4.36
CA ASN A 60 -6.51 5.39 -5.40
C ASN A 60 -7.82 6.17 -5.55
N LEU A 61 -8.92 5.41 -5.65
CA LEU A 61 -10.24 6.00 -5.85
C LEU A 61 -10.63 6.91 -4.66
N LEU A 62 -10.41 6.46 -3.43
CA LEU A 62 -10.68 7.27 -2.24
C LEU A 62 -9.80 8.52 -2.20
N THR A 63 -8.50 8.37 -2.46
CA THR A 63 -7.54 9.48 -2.54
C THR A 63 -8.01 10.53 -3.54
N PHE A 64 -8.31 10.12 -4.77
CA PHE A 64 -8.76 11.01 -5.82
C PHE A 64 -10.07 11.73 -5.43
N ALA A 65 -11.02 10.99 -4.86
CA ALA A 65 -12.32 11.52 -4.50
C ALA A 65 -12.25 12.55 -3.36
N LEU A 66 -11.46 12.28 -2.32
CA LEU A 66 -11.25 13.19 -1.19
C LEU A 66 -10.57 14.49 -1.64
N LEU A 67 -9.52 14.40 -2.46
CA LEU A 67 -8.83 15.59 -2.97
C LEU A 67 -9.75 16.49 -3.79
N TRP A 68 -10.50 15.90 -4.72
CA TRP A 68 -11.43 16.69 -5.52
C TRP A 68 -12.56 17.29 -4.68
N PHE A 69 -13.11 16.53 -3.75
CA PHE A 69 -14.17 17.01 -2.86
C PHE A 69 -13.67 18.15 -1.95
N TYR A 70 -12.44 18.06 -1.45
CA TYR A 70 -11.81 19.12 -0.68
C TYR A 70 -11.68 20.43 -1.47
N GLU A 71 -11.26 20.35 -2.73
CA GLU A 71 -11.20 21.54 -3.60
C GLU A 71 -12.58 22.17 -3.81
N LEU A 72 -13.64 21.36 -3.91
CA LEU A 72 -15.00 21.87 -4.00
C LEU A 72 -15.48 22.48 -2.68
N GLN A 73 -15.04 21.98 -1.52
CA GLN A 73 -15.42 22.51 -0.21
C GLN A 73 -14.78 23.88 0.08
N LYS A 74 -13.60 24.17 -0.49
CA LYS A 74 -12.94 25.48 -0.36
C LYS A 74 -13.70 26.63 -1.04
N LEU A 75 -14.66 26.31 -1.92
CA LEU A 75 -15.43 27.33 -2.63
C LEU A 75 -16.37 28.05 -1.66
N LYS A 76 -16.17 29.36 -1.44
CA LYS A 76 -16.96 30.21 -0.51
C LYS A 76 -18.45 30.21 -0.82
N THR A 77 -18.79 30.20 -2.09
CA THR A 77 -20.16 29.95 -2.56
C THR A 77 -20.11 28.60 -3.26
N LYS A 78 -21.25 27.92 -3.40
CA LYS A 78 -21.33 26.80 -4.34
C LYS A 78 -20.46 25.58 -3.94
N SER A 79 -20.18 25.42 -2.65
CA SER A 79 -19.47 24.25 -2.09
C SER A 79 -20.28 22.96 -2.24
N ALA A 80 -19.59 21.83 -2.31
CA ALA A 80 -20.24 20.52 -2.25
C ALA A 80 -20.40 20.05 -0.79
N GLU A 81 -21.60 19.58 -0.43
CA GLU A 81 -21.92 19.12 0.93
C GLU A 81 -21.70 17.61 1.11
N LYS A 82 -21.83 16.85 0.02
CA LYS A 82 -21.74 15.39 0.00
C LYS A 82 -20.82 14.91 -1.12
N LEU A 83 -20.16 13.79 -0.87
CA LEU A 83 -19.35 13.05 -1.82
C LEU A 83 -19.98 11.68 -2.03
N TRP A 84 -20.35 11.36 -3.26
CA TRP A 84 -20.77 10.02 -3.66
C TRP A 84 -19.64 9.36 -4.44
N ILE A 85 -19.34 8.10 -4.15
CA ILE A 85 -18.34 7.34 -4.90
C ILE A 85 -19.00 6.08 -5.45
N VAL A 86 -18.89 5.87 -6.76
CA VAL A 86 -19.47 4.74 -7.48
C VAL A 86 -18.35 3.84 -7.99
N SER A 87 -18.34 2.57 -7.58
CA SER A 87 -17.25 1.63 -7.88
C SER A 87 -17.72 0.17 -7.94
N ASN A 88 -17.02 -0.65 -8.71
CA ASN A 88 -17.19 -2.11 -8.68
C ASN A 88 -16.59 -2.75 -7.41
N LYS A 89 -15.72 -2.04 -6.69
CA LYS A 89 -15.12 -2.41 -5.39
C LYS A 89 -15.75 -1.68 -4.21
N SER A 90 -17.02 -1.31 -4.35
CA SER A 90 -17.79 -0.54 -3.35
C SER A 90 -17.75 -1.13 -1.93
N ALA A 91 -17.64 -2.45 -1.76
CA ALA A 91 -17.49 -3.08 -0.43
C ALA A 91 -16.12 -2.81 0.20
N GLU A 92 -15.02 -2.95 -0.56
CA GLU A 92 -13.67 -2.65 -0.11
C GLU A 92 -13.53 -1.16 0.23
N LEU A 93 -14.11 -0.30 -0.62
CA LEU A 93 -14.12 1.14 -0.40
C LEU A 93 -14.96 1.54 0.82
N ALA A 94 -16.11 0.90 1.05
CA ALA A 94 -16.94 1.15 2.23
C ALA A 94 -16.22 0.77 3.52
N LYS A 95 -15.52 -0.39 3.54
CA LYS A 95 -14.64 -0.80 4.63
C LYS A 95 -13.53 0.24 4.86
N LEU A 96 -12.82 0.67 3.82
CA LEU A 96 -11.74 1.66 3.96
C LEU A 96 -12.25 3.00 4.52
N CYS A 97 -13.46 3.42 4.13
CA CYS A 97 -14.08 4.65 4.64
C CYS A 97 -14.37 4.62 6.14
N THR A 98 -14.50 3.45 6.79
CA THR A 98 -14.73 3.40 8.26
C THR A 98 -13.50 3.82 9.06
N ALA A 99 -12.33 3.89 8.44
CA ALA A 99 -11.11 4.41 9.06
C ALA A 99 -10.98 5.95 8.96
N LEU A 100 -11.92 6.63 8.31
CA LEU A 100 -11.94 8.09 8.26
C LEU A 100 -12.55 8.68 9.53
N ARG A 101 -12.33 9.97 9.81
CA ARG A 101 -13.05 10.65 10.89
C ARG A 101 -14.54 10.69 10.61
N ASP A 102 -15.33 10.68 11.68
CA ASP A 102 -16.79 10.82 11.66
C ASP A 102 -17.31 11.91 10.72
N GLU A 103 -16.66 13.07 10.69
CA GLU A 103 -17.09 14.17 9.83
C GLU A 103 -16.97 13.86 8.33
N TRP A 104 -16.00 13.04 7.93
CA TRP A 104 -15.82 12.59 6.55
C TRP A 104 -16.73 11.43 6.24
N GLN A 105 -16.85 10.46 7.16
CA GLN A 105 -17.79 9.35 7.02
C GLN A 105 -19.22 9.84 6.76
N ARG A 106 -19.69 10.84 7.53
CA ARG A 106 -21.03 11.42 7.36
C ARG A 106 -21.20 12.15 6.03
N LYS A 107 -20.13 12.58 5.36
CA LYS A 107 -20.19 13.29 4.08
C LYS A 107 -20.12 12.34 2.88
N ILE A 108 -19.68 11.11 3.07
CA ILE A 108 -19.39 10.15 2.00
C ILE A 108 -20.49 9.10 1.92
N ASN A 109 -20.98 8.83 0.70
CA ASN A 109 -21.86 7.72 0.41
C ASN A 109 -21.21 6.86 -0.69
N ILE A 110 -21.17 5.54 -0.49
CA ILE A 110 -20.55 4.60 -1.42
C ILE A 110 -21.64 3.83 -2.15
N PHE A 111 -21.51 3.66 -3.45
CA PHE A 111 -22.47 2.94 -4.28
C PHE A 111 -21.77 1.92 -5.16
N ASP A 112 -22.44 0.79 -5.41
CA ASP A 112 -22.05 -0.09 -6.51
C ASP A 112 -22.44 0.47 -7.89
N ILE A 113 -22.04 -0.23 -8.94
CA ILE A 113 -22.35 0.16 -10.33
C ILE A 113 -23.85 0.14 -10.65
N GLN A 114 -24.67 -0.54 -9.84
CA GLN A 114 -26.13 -0.55 -9.92
C GLN A 114 -26.78 0.57 -9.07
N LEU A 115 -25.95 1.44 -8.45
CA LEU A 115 -26.37 2.50 -7.54
C LEU A 115 -27.13 2.01 -6.32
N VAL A 116 -26.74 0.84 -5.80
CA VAL A 116 -27.12 0.39 -4.46
C VAL A 116 -26.07 0.91 -3.48
N GLU A 117 -26.52 1.63 -2.47
CA GLU A 117 -25.64 2.14 -1.43
C GLU A 117 -25.00 0.98 -0.66
N LYS A 118 -23.70 1.08 -0.41
CA LYS A 118 -22.91 0.10 0.34
C LYS A 118 -22.41 0.70 1.63
N PHE A 119 -22.42 -0.14 2.65
CA PHE A 119 -21.87 0.13 3.97
C PHE A 119 -20.84 -0.96 4.27
N ASP A 120 -19.97 -0.74 5.26
CA ASP A 120 -19.12 -1.82 5.75
C ASP A 120 -20.01 -2.88 6.43
N GLU A 121 -20.22 -3.98 5.72
CA GLU A 121 -20.82 -5.17 6.31
C GLU A 121 -19.70 -5.90 7.07
N PHE A 122 -19.85 -6.06 8.38
CA PHE A 122 -18.90 -6.78 9.23
C PHE A 122 -18.62 -8.17 8.66
N ALA A 123 -17.56 -8.31 7.87
CA ALA A 123 -17.13 -9.58 7.35
C ALA A 123 -16.38 -10.34 8.45
N GLU A 124 -16.75 -11.61 8.66
CA GLU A 124 -16.01 -12.49 9.55
C GLU A 124 -14.52 -12.53 9.15
N THR A 125 -13.67 -12.31 10.14
CA THR A 125 -12.23 -12.30 9.91
C THR A 125 -11.71 -13.73 9.90
N LYS A 126 -11.43 -14.26 8.69
CA LYS A 126 -10.76 -15.56 8.55
C LYS A 126 -9.38 -15.49 9.20
N LYS A 127 -9.06 -16.50 10.01
CA LYS A 127 -7.75 -16.63 10.64
C LYS A 127 -6.63 -16.67 9.58
N ALA A 128 -5.69 -15.73 9.70
CA ALA A 128 -4.49 -15.76 8.89
C ALA A 128 -3.75 -17.09 9.10
N LYS A 129 -3.47 -17.81 8.01
CA LYS A 129 -2.71 -19.06 8.08
C LYS A 129 -1.23 -18.72 8.23
N LEU A 130 -0.73 -18.81 9.45
CA LEU A 130 0.69 -18.67 9.72
C LEU A 130 1.43 -19.93 9.28
N PHE A 131 2.26 -19.81 8.24
CA PHE A 131 3.13 -20.88 7.78
C PHE A 131 4.52 -20.71 8.39
N LYS A 132 5.16 -21.82 8.75
CA LYS A 132 6.58 -21.76 9.13
C LYS A 132 7.41 -21.34 7.91
N PRO A 133 8.47 -20.52 8.09
CA PRO A 133 9.41 -20.25 7.02
C PRO A 133 9.94 -21.59 6.47
N PRO A 134 10.09 -21.73 5.13
CA PRO A 134 10.67 -22.94 4.58
C PRO A 134 12.09 -23.11 5.09
N LYS A 135 12.48 -24.36 5.39
CA LYS A 135 13.89 -24.67 5.67
C LYS A 135 14.72 -24.34 4.44
N VAL A 136 15.84 -23.65 4.64
CA VAL A 136 16.78 -23.33 3.56
C VAL A 136 17.36 -24.65 3.03
N SER A 137 17.19 -24.92 1.74
CA SER A 137 17.74 -26.11 1.09
C SER A 137 19.27 -25.97 0.92
N PRO A 138 20.03 -27.08 0.81
CA PRO A 138 21.46 -27.01 0.51
C PRO A 138 21.77 -26.21 -0.75
N THR A 139 20.93 -26.33 -1.78
CA THR A 139 21.03 -25.52 -3.00
C THR A 139 20.86 -24.04 -2.70
N ALA A 140 19.83 -23.64 -1.96
CA ALA A 140 19.63 -22.24 -1.59
C ALA A 140 20.81 -21.69 -0.77
N GLN A 141 21.37 -22.50 0.15
CA GLN A 141 22.55 -22.12 0.92
C GLN A 141 23.77 -21.87 0.02
N LYS A 142 23.97 -22.73 -1.00
CA LYS A 142 25.04 -22.56 -1.98
C LYS A 142 24.86 -21.28 -2.79
N ILE A 143 23.64 -20.93 -3.18
CA ILE A 143 23.37 -19.68 -3.91
C ILE A 143 23.62 -18.47 -3.01
N ILE A 144 23.15 -18.50 -1.76
CA ILE A 144 23.38 -17.42 -0.78
C ILE A 144 24.89 -17.18 -0.60
N SER A 145 25.70 -18.24 -0.58
CA SER A 145 27.16 -18.11 -0.42
C SER A 145 27.88 -17.37 -1.57
N LEU A 146 27.22 -17.14 -2.71
CA LEU A 146 27.80 -16.34 -3.81
C LEU A 146 27.89 -14.85 -3.45
N ALA A 147 26.95 -14.34 -2.66
CA ALA A 147 26.93 -12.95 -2.19
C ALA A 147 26.13 -12.85 -0.87
N PRO A 148 26.69 -13.33 0.26
CA PRO A 148 25.95 -13.55 1.51
C PRO A 148 25.40 -12.27 2.13
N GLU A 149 26.03 -11.11 1.87
CA GLU A 149 25.57 -9.82 2.37
C GLU A 149 24.38 -9.25 1.58
N ASN A 150 24.19 -9.69 0.33
CA ASN A 150 23.17 -9.16 -0.57
C ASN A 150 22.02 -10.14 -0.81
N ILE A 151 22.25 -11.44 -0.65
CA ILE A 151 21.25 -12.47 -0.95
C ILE A 151 20.48 -12.83 0.32
N GLN A 152 19.18 -12.53 0.31
CA GLN A 152 18.26 -12.83 1.41
C GLN A 152 17.17 -13.82 0.98
N ILE A 153 16.64 -14.58 1.94
CA ILE A 153 15.47 -15.43 1.72
C ILE A 153 14.17 -14.68 2.09
N GLN A 154 13.22 -14.66 1.17
CA GLN A 154 11.91 -14.04 1.38
C GLN A 154 10.81 -15.00 0.90
N GLY A 155 10.22 -15.74 1.86
CA GLY A 155 9.23 -16.76 1.57
C GLY A 155 9.82 -17.86 0.67
N LYS A 156 9.34 -17.95 -0.58
CA LYS A 156 9.83 -18.93 -1.58
C LYS A 156 10.83 -18.33 -2.57
N ASN A 157 11.33 -17.12 -2.35
CA ASN A 157 12.30 -16.50 -3.24
C ASN A 157 13.64 -16.24 -2.53
N LEU A 158 14.74 -16.26 -3.29
CA LEU A 158 15.95 -15.53 -2.92
C LEU A 158 15.94 -14.19 -3.64
N THR A 159 16.25 -13.13 -2.91
CA THR A 159 16.31 -11.77 -3.38
C THR A 159 17.75 -11.26 -3.30
N PHE A 160 18.16 -10.42 -4.24
CA PHE A 160 19.44 -9.70 -4.19
C PHE A 160 19.14 -8.24 -3.90
N ASN A 161 19.49 -7.74 -2.70
CA ASN A 161 19.08 -6.41 -2.23
C ASN A 161 17.60 -6.13 -2.55
N GLY A 162 16.73 -7.08 -2.19
CA GLY A 162 15.27 -6.99 -2.42
C GLY A 162 14.75 -7.42 -3.79
N LEU A 163 15.59 -7.53 -4.84
CA LEU A 163 15.14 -7.96 -6.17
C LEU A 163 15.03 -9.50 -6.23
N PRO A 164 13.83 -10.09 -6.42
CA PRO A 164 13.70 -11.54 -6.52
C PRO A 164 14.34 -12.05 -7.80
N PHE A 165 15.32 -12.95 -7.67
CA PHE A 165 16.04 -13.53 -8.80
C PHE A 165 16.07 -15.06 -8.78
N VAL A 166 15.68 -15.69 -7.66
CA VAL A 166 15.51 -17.15 -7.55
C VAL A 166 14.16 -17.46 -6.93
N LYS A 167 13.47 -18.48 -7.42
CA LYS A 167 12.29 -19.08 -6.80
C LYS A 167 12.55 -20.54 -6.47
N ILE A 168 12.35 -20.85 -5.20
CA ILE A 168 12.50 -22.17 -4.61
C ILE A 168 11.16 -22.89 -4.73
N GLY A 169 11.10 -23.90 -5.58
CA GLY A 169 10.00 -24.86 -5.66
C GLY A 169 10.14 -25.99 -4.65
N LYS A 170 9.18 -26.91 -4.69
CA LYS A 170 9.23 -28.13 -3.89
C LYS A 170 10.36 -29.05 -4.38
N ASP A 171 10.47 -29.22 -5.71
CA ASP A 171 11.39 -30.18 -6.33
C ASP A 171 12.42 -29.52 -7.27
N LYS A 172 12.14 -28.30 -7.73
CA LYS A 172 12.98 -27.55 -8.68
C LYS A 172 13.22 -26.13 -8.18
N THR A 173 14.36 -25.58 -8.54
CA THR A 173 14.70 -24.17 -8.29
C THR A 173 14.79 -23.47 -9.64
N TRP A 174 14.28 -22.25 -9.75
CA TRP A 174 14.36 -21.45 -10.96
C TRP A 174 15.04 -20.12 -10.67
N PHE A 175 15.78 -19.59 -11.64
CA PHE A 175 16.44 -18.29 -11.51
C PHE A 175 16.26 -17.43 -12.76
N GLY A 176 16.39 -16.12 -12.57
CA GLY A 176 16.15 -15.08 -13.58
C GLY A 176 15.25 -13.97 -13.05
N ILE A 177 15.29 -12.81 -13.70
CA ILE A 177 14.46 -11.65 -13.32
C ILE A 177 13.08 -11.76 -14.00
N GLU A 178 13.05 -11.58 -15.33
CA GLU A 178 11.82 -11.70 -16.13
C GLU A 178 11.65 -13.11 -16.69
N ASN A 179 12.67 -13.60 -17.41
CA ASN A 179 12.71 -14.96 -17.95
C ASN A 179 13.42 -15.89 -16.98
N ARG A 180 12.68 -16.87 -16.45
CA ARG A 180 13.21 -17.83 -15.47
C ARG A 180 13.54 -19.15 -16.12
N GLN A 181 14.73 -19.66 -15.84
CA GLN A 181 15.17 -20.99 -16.24
C GLN A 181 15.37 -21.91 -15.04
N CYS A 182 15.30 -23.22 -15.26
CA CYS A 182 15.51 -24.21 -14.21
C CYS A 182 16.99 -24.28 -13.84
N LEU A 183 17.29 -24.34 -12.54
CA LEU A 183 18.64 -24.56 -12.05
C LEU A 183 18.98 -26.04 -12.10
N ASP A 184 20.04 -26.37 -12.83
CA ASP A 184 20.67 -27.69 -12.88
C ASP A 184 22.19 -27.53 -12.95
N GLN A 185 22.92 -28.61 -13.25
CA GLN A 185 24.37 -28.58 -13.33
C GLN A 185 24.89 -27.73 -14.50
N THR A 186 24.14 -27.63 -15.60
CA THR A 186 24.53 -26.90 -16.80
C THR A 186 24.23 -25.41 -16.70
N SER A 187 23.15 -25.02 -16.01
CA SER A 187 22.74 -23.63 -15.82
C SER A 187 23.35 -22.94 -14.58
N TRP A 188 24.22 -23.63 -13.83
CA TRP A 188 24.89 -23.06 -12.66
C TRP A 188 25.80 -21.88 -13.01
N ASN A 189 26.49 -21.95 -14.16
CA ASN A 189 27.36 -20.87 -14.61
C ASN A 189 26.55 -19.61 -14.95
N ASP A 190 25.41 -19.76 -15.64
CA ASP A 190 24.49 -18.65 -15.94
C ASP A 190 23.96 -17.99 -14.66
N LEU A 191 23.64 -18.78 -13.63
CA LEU A 191 23.25 -18.25 -12.33
C LEU A 191 24.38 -17.43 -11.70
N THR A 192 25.61 -17.95 -11.75
CA THR A 192 26.78 -17.27 -11.21
C THR A 192 27.02 -15.95 -11.93
N GLN A 193 26.94 -15.94 -13.27
CA GLN A 193 27.04 -14.73 -14.09
C GLN A 193 25.92 -13.73 -13.80
N LEU A 194 24.69 -14.19 -13.52
CA LEU A 194 23.61 -13.31 -13.09
C LEU A 194 23.93 -12.65 -11.75
N VAL A 195 24.44 -13.41 -10.78
CA VAL A 195 24.84 -12.87 -9.46
C VAL A 195 26.00 -11.89 -9.58
N GLU A 196 26.98 -12.16 -10.45
CA GLU A 196 28.07 -11.22 -10.76
C GLU A 196 27.54 -9.91 -11.34
N ASN A 197 26.61 -9.95 -12.29
CA ASN A 197 25.97 -8.75 -12.84
C ASN A 197 25.15 -7.99 -11.79
N LEU A 198 24.41 -8.71 -10.93
CA LEU A 198 23.69 -8.09 -9.83
C LEU A 198 24.66 -7.42 -8.85
N THR A 199 25.79 -8.04 -8.55
CA THR A 199 26.85 -7.50 -7.69
C THR A 199 27.47 -6.25 -8.32
N ALA A 200 27.68 -6.23 -9.63
CA ALA A 200 28.23 -5.08 -10.35
C ALA A 200 27.28 -3.87 -10.33
N TYR A 201 25.98 -4.08 -10.54
CA TYR A 201 25.05 -2.99 -10.84
C TYR A 201 23.99 -2.68 -9.78
N ARG A 202 23.63 -3.64 -8.91
CA ARG A 202 22.63 -3.46 -7.84
C ARG A 202 23.31 -3.17 -6.49
N ARG A 203 24.15 -2.14 -6.49
CA ARG A 203 24.85 -1.59 -5.32
C ARG A 203 24.71 -0.07 -5.28
N ASN A 204 24.87 0.53 -4.11
CA ASN A 204 24.63 1.97 -3.91
C ASN A 204 25.54 2.86 -4.77
N ASP A 205 26.79 2.45 -4.91
CA ASP A 205 27.88 3.05 -5.69
C ASP A 205 28.01 2.40 -7.07
N SER A 206 26.89 1.94 -7.64
CA SER A 206 26.84 1.33 -8.96
C SER A 206 27.55 2.22 -10.00
N PRO A 207 28.45 1.67 -10.83
CA PRO A 207 29.14 2.44 -11.86
C PRO A 207 28.18 2.98 -12.93
N ASN A 208 26.96 2.42 -13.00
CA ASN A 208 25.91 2.88 -13.89
C ASN A 208 24.56 2.90 -13.17
N LYS A 209 24.22 4.03 -12.54
CA LYS A 209 22.91 4.26 -11.89
C LYS A 209 21.73 4.26 -12.87
N SER A 210 21.98 4.29 -14.18
CA SER A 210 20.96 4.12 -15.21
C SER A 210 20.66 2.67 -15.55
N HIS A 211 21.48 1.72 -15.08
CA HIS A 211 21.30 0.29 -15.33
C HIS A 211 19.98 -0.23 -14.75
N ALA A 212 19.34 -1.19 -15.44
CA ALA A 212 18.04 -1.74 -15.04
C ALA A 212 18.06 -2.30 -13.61
N PHE A 213 19.05 -3.11 -13.25
CA PHE A 213 19.17 -3.68 -11.90
C PHE A 213 19.29 -2.64 -10.77
N TYR A 214 19.80 -1.43 -11.07
CA TYR A 214 19.85 -0.36 -10.08
C TYR A 214 18.47 0.27 -9.83
N LYS A 215 17.66 0.40 -10.90
CA LYS A 215 16.36 1.07 -10.90
C LYS A 215 15.19 0.17 -10.51
N LEU A 216 15.26 -1.13 -10.79
CA LEU A 216 14.18 -2.08 -10.55
C LEU A 216 13.85 -2.24 -9.06
N LEU A 217 12.55 -2.28 -8.75
CA LEU A 217 11.98 -2.53 -7.42
C LEU A 217 12.73 -1.77 -6.31
N PRO A 218 12.70 -0.43 -6.34
CA PRO A 218 13.44 0.37 -5.38
C PRO A 218 12.83 0.27 -3.97
N GLU A 219 11.51 0.14 -3.81
CA GLU A 219 10.89 -0.12 -2.49
C GLU A 219 11.38 -1.44 -1.89
N ALA A 220 11.46 -2.51 -2.69
CA ALA A 220 11.98 -3.80 -2.22
C ALA A 220 13.46 -3.71 -1.80
N TRP A 221 14.25 -2.84 -2.43
CA TRP A 221 15.62 -2.56 -1.97
C TRP A 221 15.59 -1.92 -0.58
N LEU A 222 14.78 -0.88 -0.38
CA LEU A 222 14.63 -0.24 0.94
C LEU A 222 14.15 -1.26 2.00
N GLU A 223 13.16 -2.10 1.66
CA GLU A 223 12.71 -3.21 2.52
C GLU A 223 13.88 -4.12 2.90
N SER A 224 14.73 -4.50 1.95
CA SER A 224 15.87 -5.40 2.22
C SER A 224 16.91 -4.80 3.19
N ILE A 225 17.11 -3.47 3.16
CA ILE A 225 17.98 -2.76 4.10
C ILE A 225 17.35 -2.76 5.50
N LEU A 226 16.07 -2.38 5.59
CA LEU A 226 15.33 -2.33 6.85
C LEU A 226 15.11 -3.72 7.48
N ARG A 227 15.07 -4.77 6.67
CA ARG A 227 15.06 -6.16 7.15
C ARG A 227 16.31 -6.55 7.90
N ASN A 228 17.47 -6.00 7.52
CA ASN A 228 18.72 -6.23 8.22
C ASN A 228 18.82 -5.37 9.49
N GLU A 229 18.33 -4.13 9.45
CA GLU A 229 18.49 -3.19 10.56
C GLU A 229 17.23 -2.32 10.79
N ILE A 230 16.16 -2.94 11.29
CA ILE A 230 14.89 -2.23 11.53
C ILE A 230 14.99 -1.18 12.65
N SER A 231 15.97 -1.34 13.54
CA SER A 231 16.24 -0.43 14.67
C SER A 231 16.60 0.99 14.24
N VAL A 232 17.02 1.17 12.99
CA VAL A 232 17.31 2.50 12.43
C VAL A 232 16.08 3.39 12.38
N LEU A 233 14.87 2.79 12.26
CA LEU A 233 13.61 3.54 12.34
C LEU A 233 13.24 3.84 13.80
N ASP A 234 13.28 2.81 14.65
CA ASP A 234 12.98 2.93 16.07
C ASP A 234 13.66 1.76 16.82
N ALA A 235 14.50 2.08 17.80
CA ALA A 235 15.31 1.12 18.56
C ALA A 235 14.48 0.10 19.37
N ASN A 236 13.17 0.29 19.44
CA ASN A 236 12.24 -0.63 20.09
C ASN A 236 11.64 -1.66 19.14
N LEU A 237 11.90 -1.60 17.84
CA LEU A 237 11.28 -2.50 16.87
C LEU A 237 11.95 -3.88 16.81
N ILE A 238 11.11 -4.89 16.69
CA ILE A 238 11.44 -6.28 16.43
C ILE A 238 10.66 -6.69 15.19
N LEU A 239 11.34 -6.94 14.07
CA LEU A 239 10.67 -7.23 12.80
C LEU A 239 10.01 -8.62 12.83
N SER A 240 8.81 -8.72 12.26
CA SER A 240 8.12 -10.01 12.09
C SER A 240 8.81 -10.85 11.02
N PRO A 241 9.13 -12.12 11.28
CA PRO A 241 9.66 -13.00 10.24
C PRO A 241 8.60 -13.45 9.22
N LEU A 242 7.30 -13.25 9.51
CA LEU A 242 6.17 -13.75 8.72
C LEU A 242 5.26 -12.63 8.19
N HIS A 243 5.71 -11.37 8.17
CA HIS A 243 4.91 -10.25 7.64
C HIS A 243 4.41 -10.51 6.21
N ASN A 244 5.22 -11.23 5.43
CA ASN A 244 4.89 -11.63 4.05
C ASN A 244 3.68 -12.59 3.93
N GLN A 245 3.05 -12.99 5.02
CA GLN A 245 1.85 -13.85 5.01
C GLN A 245 0.55 -13.04 5.08
N PHE A 246 0.64 -11.75 5.38
CA PHE A 246 -0.50 -10.85 5.38
C PHE A 246 -0.65 -10.18 4.01
N ARG A 247 -1.91 -10.07 3.57
CA ARG A 247 -2.32 -9.35 2.37
C ARG A 247 -3.56 -8.55 2.68
N ALA A 248 -3.62 -7.33 2.18
CA ALA A 248 -4.82 -6.51 2.13
C ALA A 248 -5.07 -6.23 0.65
N SER A 249 -6.29 -6.52 0.18
CA SER A 249 -6.59 -6.60 -1.26
C SER A 249 -5.60 -7.51 -2.05
N SER A 250 -5.12 -7.06 -3.21
CA SER A 250 -4.08 -7.73 -4.00
C SER A 250 -2.66 -7.51 -3.47
N GLU A 251 -2.47 -6.59 -2.54
CA GLU A 251 -1.15 -6.11 -2.11
C GLU A 251 -0.71 -6.75 -0.79
N GLN A 252 0.60 -6.73 -0.58
CA GLN A 252 1.27 -7.34 0.56
C GLN A 252 1.83 -6.24 1.44
N ILE A 253 1.63 -6.35 2.75
CA ILE A 253 2.26 -5.43 3.70
C ILE A 253 3.76 -5.46 3.52
N ASP A 254 4.38 -4.27 3.45
CA ASP A 254 5.82 -4.16 3.28
C ASP A 254 6.53 -4.75 4.51
N LEU A 255 6.26 -4.20 5.70
CA LEU A 255 6.87 -4.64 6.95
C LEU A 255 5.85 -4.60 8.11
N LEU A 256 5.95 -5.58 8.99
CA LEU A 256 5.20 -5.64 10.26
C LEU A 256 6.19 -5.91 11.38
N ALA A 257 6.13 -5.11 12.43
CA ALA A 257 7.04 -5.21 13.57
C ALA A 257 6.26 -5.20 14.89
N LEU A 258 6.96 -5.60 15.96
CA LEU A 258 6.52 -5.51 17.34
C LEU A 258 7.46 -4.55 18.06
N ARG A 259 6.90 -3.58 18.79
CA ARG A 259 7.70 -2.76 19.72
C ARG A 259 8.00 -3.54 20.99
N LYS A 260 9.07 -3.17 21.69
CA LYS A 260 9.42 -3.72 23.02
C LYS A 260 8.31 -3.55 24.07
N ASP A 261 7.41 -2.58 23.89
CA ASP A 261 6.21 -2.37 24.71
C ASP A 261 5.02 -3.29 24.32
N GLY A 262 5.19 -4.15 23.33
CA GLY A 262 4.18 -5.10 22.85
C GLY A 262 3.24 -4.55 21.79
N ARG A 263 3.30 -3.26 21.43
CA ARG A 263 2.45 -2.70 20.36
C ARG A 263 2.93 -3.14 18.98
N LEU A 264 1.99 -3.51 18.11
CA LEU A 264 2.28 -3.77 16.71
C LEU A 264 2.56 -2.47 15.95
N VAL A 265 3.41 -2.56 14.94
CA VAL A 265 3.75 -1.45 14.04
C VAL A 265 3.69 -1.94 12.61
N ILE A 266 2.78 -1.37 11.84
CA ILE A 266 2.70 -1.53 10.39
C ILE A 266 3.61 -0.48 9.78
N ILE A 267 4.49 -0.91 8.89
CA ILE A 267 5.48 -0.04 8.27
C ILE A 267 5.29 -0.14 6.77
N GLU A 268 4.91 0.97 6.16
CA GLU A 268 4.69 1.08 4.72
C GLU A 268 5.80 1.96 4.11
N LEU A 269 6.38 1.50 3.01
CA LEU A 269 7.57 2.05 2.41
C LEU A 269 7.26 2.74 1.08
N LYS A 270 7.84 3.93 0.88
CA LYS A 270 7.84 4.57 -0.44
C LYS A 270 9.16 5.22 -0.78
N VAL A 271 9.54 5.13 -2.04
CA VAL A 271 10.78 5.73 -2.58
C VAL A 271 10.52 6.58 -3.82
N SER A 272 9.25 6.80 -4.13
CA SER A 272 8.78 7.71 -5.18
C SER A 272 7.47 8.37 -4.72
N PRO A 273 7.13 9.56 -5.22
CA PRO A 273 5.88 10.20 -4.86
C PRO A 273 4.65 9.33 -5.16
N ASN A 274 3.86 9.05 -4.13
CA ASN A 274 2.61 8.30 -4.26
C ASN A 274 1.55 8.91 -3.32
N ARG A 275 0.35 9.14 -3.84
CA ARG A 275 -0.75 9.79 -3.10
C ARG A 275 -1.63 8.81 -2.31
N GLU A 276 -1.57 7.54 -2.66
CA GLU A 276 -2.41 6.44 -2.15
C GLU A 276 -1.80 5.74 -0.94
N HIS A 277 -0.47 5.87 -0.78
CA HIS A 277 0.36 5.25 0.25
C HIS A 277 -0.23 5.33 1.67
N LEU A 278 -0.86 6.45 2.02
CA LEU A 278 -1.55 6.61 3.30
C LEU A 278 -2.70 5.58 3.46
N PHE A 279 -3.56 5.46 2.44
CA PHE A 279 -4.73 4.60 2.52
C PHE A 279 -4.38 3.12 2.34
N GLN A 280 -3.27 2.78 1.68
CA GLN A 280 -2.71 1.44 1.69
C GLN A 280 -2.36 1.03 3.13
N ALA A 281 -1.62 1.88 3.85
CA ALA A 281 -1.25 1.63 5.24
C ALA A 281 -2.47 1.56 6.18
N VAL A 282 -3.49 2.40 5.95
CA VAL A 282 -4.76 2.37 6.70
C VAL A 282 -5.54 1.09 6.43
N ASP A 283 -5.59 0.60 5.19
CA ASP A 283 -6.27 -0.67 4.87
C ASP A 283 -5.58 -1.85 5.56
N TYR A 284 -4.25 -1.88 5.54
CA TYR A 284 -3.46 -2.86 6.31
C TYR A 284 -3.74 -2.77 7.79
N TRP A 285 -3.82 -1.56 8.36
CA TRP A 285 -4.14 -1.36 9.77
C TRP A 285 -5.47 -1.98 10.14
N GLN A 286 -6.53 -1.77 9.35
CA GLN A 286 -7.82 -2.39 9.61
C GLN A 286 -7.74 -3.93 9.58
N VAL A 287 -6.97 -4.51 8.64
CA VAL A 287 -6.79 -5.97 8.54
C VAL A 287 -6.04 -6.50 9.76
N ILE A 288 -4.93 -5.88 10.15
CA ILE A 288 -4.11 -6.31 11.27
C ILE A 288 -4.86 -6.14 12.60
N GLU A 289 -5.58 -5.04 12.80
CA GLU A 289 -6.37 -4.82 14.01
C GLU A 289 -7.48 -5.86 14.17
N LYS A 290 -8.21 -6.17 13.10
CA LYS A 290 -9.22 -7.25 13.12
C LYS A 290 -8.58 -8.59 13.52
N GLN A 291 -7.40 -8.91 13.02
CA GLN A 291 -6.68 -10.14 13.40
C GLN A 291 -6.13 -10.09 14.84
N ARG A 292 -5.68 -8.92 15.31
CA ARG A 292 -5.16 -8.69 16.66
C ARG A 292 -6.25 -8.91 17.70
N VAL A 293 -7.40 -8.26 17.54
CA VAL A 293 -8.55 -8.34 18.45
C VAL A 293 -9.08 -9.77 18.58
N VAL A 294 -9.14 -10.52 17.47
CA VAL A 294 -9.55 -11.94 17.48
C VAL A 294 -8.45 -12.87 18.02
N GLY A 295 -7.23 -12.37 18.23
CA GLY A 295 -6.10 -13.15 18.76
C GLY A 295 -5.44 -14.08 17.72
N ASN A 296 -5.67 -13.84 16.43
CA ASN A 296 -5.12 -14.66 15.34
C ASN A 296 -3.63 -14.39 15.08
N LEU A 297 -3.09 -13.29 15.62
CA LEU A 297 -1.67 -12.93 15.49
C LEU A 297 -0.77 -13.61 16.54
N LYS A 298 -1.33 -14.43 17.43
CA LYS A 298 -0.55 -15.20 18.42
C LYS A 298 0.51 -16.07 17.73
N GLY A 299 1.73 -16.01 18.23
CA GLY A 299 2.88 -16.75 17.70
C GLY A 299 3.59 -16.10 16.52
N LEU A 300 3.09 -14.95 16.01
CA LEU A 300 3.73 -14.21 14.92
C LEU A 300 5.14 -13.74 15.28
N PHE A 301 5.38 -13.42 16.55
CA PHE A 301 6.67 -12.99 17.11
C PHE A 301 7.25 -14.03 18.09
N GLY A 302 6.97 -15.31 17.84
CA GLY A 302 7.43 -16.40 18.69
C GLY A 302 6.77 -16.36 20.07
N LYS A 303 7.58 -16.16 21.12
CA LYS A 303 7.12 -16.08 22.53
C LYS A 303 6.77 -14.67 22.99
N LEU A 304 7.04 -13.66 22.16
CA LEU A 304 6.74 -12.27 22.53
C LEU A 304 5.24 -12.03 22.51
N GLU A 305 4.75 -11.30 23.52
CA GLU A 305 3.34 -10.97 23.64
C GLU A 305 3.00 -9.74 22.80
N ILE A 306 1.85 -9.81 22.12
CA ILE A 306 1.25 -8.68 21.44
C ILE A 306 0.29 -8.03 22.44
N ALA A 307 0.52 -6.75 22.74
CA ALA A 307 -0.30 -5.98 23.64
C ALA A 307 -1.74 -5.83 23.11
N ASP A 308 -2.70 -5.75 24.03
CA ASP A 308 -4.07 -5.38 23.70
C ASP A 308 -4.20 -3.85 23.55
N ALA A 309 -3.51 -3.31 22.55
CA ALA A 309 -3.53 -1.90 22.19
C ALA A 309 -3.49 -1.77 20.66
N PRO A 310 -4.13 -0.73 20.08
CA PRO A 310 -4.10 -0.51 18.63
C PRO A 310 -2.68 -0.43 18.06
N SER A 311 -2.50 -1.01 16.88
CA SER A 311 -1.26 -0.93 16.11
C SER A 311 -0.92 0.52 15.74
N LEU A 312 0.37 0.81 15.64
CA LEU A 312 0.88 2.04 15.04
C LEU A 312 1.06 1.88 13.54
N VAL A 313 1.00 2.99 12.80
CA VAL A 313 1.34 3.03 11.37
C VAL A 313 2.55 3.94 11.17
N TYR A 314 3.62 3.42 10.56
CA TYR A 314 4.81 4.16 10.19
C TYR A 314 4.86 4.27 8.66
N LEU A 315 4.80 5.50 8.14
CA LEU A 315 4.95 5.80 6.73
C LEU A 315 6.38 6.28 6.50
N VAL A 316 7.19 5.44 5.85
CA VAL A 316 8.63 5.65 5.69
C VAL A 316 8.95 5.98 4.25
N ALA A 317 9.45 7.20 4.00
CA ALA A 317 9.87 7.60 2.66
C ALA A 317 10.92 8.71 2.70
N PRO A 318 11.70 8.90 1.62
CA PRO A 318 12.51 10.09 1.45
C PRO A 318 11.62 11.34 1.50
N HIS A 319 12.16 12.45 2.00
CA HIS A 319 11.38 13.68 2.21
C HIS A 319 10.66 14.15 0.93
N SER A 320 11.34 14.07 -0.22
CA SER A 320 10.80 14.46 -1.53
C SER A 320 9.62 13.60 -2.02
N CYS A 321 9.37 12.44 -1.40
CA CYS A 321 8.31 11.51 -1.81
C CYS A 321 6.93 11.84 -1.21
N PHE A 322 6.85 12.69 -0.19
CA PHE A 322 5.55 13.09 0.36
C PHE A 322 4.91 14.19 -0.50
N HIS A 323 3.73 13.91 -1.07
CA HIS A 323 3.00 14.88 -1.87
C HIS A 323 2.49 16.04 -0.99
N LYS A 324 2.37 17.25 -1.56
CA LYS A 324 1.85 18.44 -0.85
C LYS A 324 0.46 18.27 -0.23
N ASP A 325 -0.35 17.35 -0.76
CA ASP A 325 -1.71 17.09 -0.30
C ASP A 325 -1.76 16.05 0.83
N PHE A 326 -0.63 15.46 1.19
CA PHE A 326 -0.52 14.39 2.18
C PHE A 326 -1.06 14.81 3.55
N ASP A 327 -0.71 16.01 4.02
CA ASP A 327 -1.16 16.53 5.32
C ASP A 327 -2.69 16.73 5.35
N PHE A 328 -3.31 17.05 4.21
CA PHE A 328 -4.77 17.10 4.12
C PHE A 328 -5.37 15.69 4.22
N LEU A 329 -4.83 14.72 3.47
CA LEU A 329 -5.33 13.35 3.48
C LEU A 329 -5.19 12.72 4.88
N ALA A 330 -4.07 12.95 5.56
CA ALA A 330 -3.84 12.47 6.92
C ALA A 330 -4.93 12.98 7.90
N LYS A 331 -5.34 14.24 7.78
CA LYS A 331 -6.42 14.82 8.60
C LYS A 331 -7.79 14.19 8.34
N THR A 332 -7.98 13.49 7.22
CA THR A 332 -9.24 12.78 6.97
C THR A 332 -9.34 11.46 7.73
N VAL A 333 -8.20 10.90 8.16
CA VAL A 333 -8.11 9.61 8.87
C VAL A 333 -8.48 9.78 10.34
N SER A 334 -9.10 8.75 10.93
CA SER A 334 -9.48 8.69 12.35
C SER A 334 -8.28 8.85 13.28
N ASP A 335 -8.44 9.60 14.37
CA ASP A 335 -7.44 9.78 15.42
C ASP A 335 -7.09 8.49 16.18
N GLU A 336 -7.95 7.46 16.08
CA GLU A 336 -7.68 6.13 16.63
C GLU A 336 -6.50 5.43 15.93
N ILE A 337 -6.21 5.84 14.69
CA ILE A 337 -5.08 5.34 13.92
C ILE A 337 -3.90 6.26 14.17
N GLU A 338 -3.00 5.85 15.05
CA GLU A 338 -1.79 6.60 15.33
C GLU A 338 -0.77 6.44 14.18
N ILE A 339 -0.69 7.47 13.33
CA ILE A 339 0.20 7.50 12.16
C ILE A 339 1.44 8.37 12.44
N TYR A 340 2.61 7.83 12.10
CA TYR A 340 3.88 8.54 12.13
C TYR A 340 4.47 8.59 10.73
N ARG A 341 4.88 9.79 10.32
CA ARG A 341 5.71 10.02 9.14
C ARG A 341 7.17 9.94 9.54
N PHE A 342 7.94 9.15 8.79
CA PHE A 342 9.39 9.02 8.89
C PHE A 342 10.02 9.51 7.59
N ASP A 343 10.66 10.68 7.65
CA ASP A 343 11.45 11.21 6.55
C ASP A 343 12.86 10.62 6.64
N ILE A 344 13.25 9.85 5.63
CA ILE A 344 14.61 9.31 5.52
C ILE A 344 15.46 10.12 4.54
N ASN A 345 16.77 9.93 4.61
CA ASN A 345 17.73 10.52 3.67
C ASN A 345 17.52 10.09 2.21
N GLU A 346 17.81 10.99 1.26
CA GLU A 346 17.65 10.72 -0.18
C GLU A 346 18.61 9.63 -0.69
N ASN A 347 19.79 9.49 -0.07
CA ASN A 347 20.78 8.46 -0.40
C ASN A 347 20.60 7.15 0.41
N TRP A 348 19.37 6.81 0.75
CA TRP A 348 19.01 5.66 1.59
C TRP A 348 19.58 4.31 1.11
N ARG A 349 19.93 4.16 -0.17
CA ARG A 349 20.55 2.94 -0.72
C ARG A 349 21.92 2.63 -0.11
N GLU A 350 22.67 3.67 0.26
CA GLU A 350 23.96 3.51 0.96
C GLU A 350 23.72 3.15 2.42
N LYS A 351 22.89 3.95 3.08
CA LYS A 351 22.51 3.78 4.48
C LYS A 351 21.20 4.53 4.72
N VAL A 352 20.26 3.89 5.41
CA VAL A 352 19.03 4.55 5.86
C VAL A 352 19.34 5.38 7.09
N GLU A 353 18.91 6.64 7.10
CA GLU A 353 18.97 7.51 8.27
C GLU A 353 17.65 8.27 8.38
N VAL A 354 17.06 8.25 9.58
CA VAL A 354 15.85 9.02 9.87
C VAL A 354 16.23 10.47 10.13
N ILE A 355 15.77 11.36 9.25
CA ILE A 355 15.97 12.81 9.35
C ILE A 355 14.91 13.41 10.27
N GLU A 356 13.65 13.00 10.10
CA GLU A 356 12.53 13.50 10.89
C GLU A 356 11.56 12.36 11.20
N ARG A 357 11.02 12.38 12.42
CA ARG A 357 9.87 11.58 12.83
C ARG A 357 8.79 12.52 13.33
N ARG A 358 7.62 12.48 12.70
CA ARG A 358 6.48 13.34 13.04
C ARG A 358 5.21 12.51 13.20
N ARG A 359 4.53 12.64 14.34
CA ARG A 359 3.16 12.13 14.50
C ARG A 359 2.23 12.98 13.64
N LEU A 360 1.33 12.34 12.91
CA LEU A 360 0.27 13.03 12.18
C LEU A 360 -0.94 13.15 13.10
N ASP A 361 -1.42 14.39 13.24
CA ASP A 361 -2.56 14.75 14.07
C ASP A 361 -3.82 15.05 13.24
#